data_AF-A0A2V9KF79-F1
#
_entry.id   AF-A0A2V9KF79-F1
#
_cell.length_a   1.000
_cell.length_b   1.000
_cell.length_c   1.000
_cell.angle_alpha   90.00
_cell.angle_beta   90.00
_cell.angle_gamma   90.00
#
_symmetry.space_group_name_H-M   'P 1'
#
loop_
_entity.id
_entity.type
_entity.pdbx_description
1 polymer ?
#
loop_
_entity_poly.entity_id
_entity_poly.type
_entity_poly.pdbx_seq_one_letter_code
_entity_poly.pdbx_strand_id
1 'polypeptide(L)'
;MTELVLETRTSLTPLEILDWFYSFGFAVFGVKMLHRPEPKSGGKYCYGVSMGDAAGDHVVRAVDGQRIGGFPAIVRRVGPPQPSYWSA
;
A
#
# COMPACT_ATOMS: atom_id res chain seq x y z
N MET A 1 -1.56 -14.67 -4.75
CA MET A 1 -1.62 -13.22 -5.04
C MET A 1 -1.11 -12.48 -3.81
N THR A 2 -0.22 -11.49 -3.97
CA THR A 2 0.38 -10.77 -2.84
C THR A 2 -0.34 -9.43 -2.63
N GLU A 3 -0.67 -9.14 -1.38
CA GLU A 3 -1.27 -7.87 -0.99
C GLU A 3 -0.28 -7.00 -0.20
N LEU A 4 -0.23 -5.72 -0.54
CA LEU A 4 0.55 -4.69 0.16
C LEU A 4 -0.37 -3.63 0.74
N VAL A 5 0.09 -2.99 1.80
CA VAL A 5 -0.47 -1.74 2.31
C VAL A 5 0.46 -0.60 1.92
N LEU A 6 -0.08 0.39 1.23
CA LEU A 6 0.54 1.67 0.94
C LEU A 6 -0.06 2.72 1.90
N GLU A 7 0.78 3.29 2.77
CA GLU A 7 0.42 4.43 3.62
C GLU A 7 0.98 5.72 3.05
N THR A 8 0.15 6.76 2.97
CA THR A 8 0.55 8.10 2.51
C THR A 8 -0.11 9.20 3.34
N ARG A 9 0.46 10.41 3.33
CA ARG A 9 -0.08 11.58 4.04
C ARG A 9 -1.02 12.43 3.19
N THR A 10 -1.16 12.10 1.92
CA THR A 10 -2.03 12.79 0.98
C THR A 10 -3.02 11.81 0.39
N SER A 11 -4.17 12.31 -0.04
CA SER A 11 -5.12 11.49 -0.80
C SER A 11 -4.54 11.24 -2.18
N LEU A 12 -4.56 9.99 -2.60
CA LEU A 12 -4.24 9.53 -3.94
C LEU A 12 -5.43 8.77 -4.54
N THR A 13 -5.60 8.92 -5.84
CA THR A 13 -6.52 8.11 -6.64
C THR A 13 -5.92 6.74 -6.94
N PRO A 14 -6.75 5.73 -7.23
CA PRO A 14 -6.26 4.42 -7.68
C PRO A 14 -5.31 4.53 -8.89
N LEU A 15 -5.59 5.41 -9.84
CA LEU A 15 -4.77 5.61 -11.04
C LEU A 15 -3.38 6.16 -10.71
N GLU A 16 -3.27 7.14 -9.80
CA GLU A 16 -1.97 7.66 -9.37
C GLU A 16 -1.12 6.59 -8.68
N ILE A 17 -1.76 5.71 -7.90
CA ILE A 17 -1.07 4.59 -7.25
C ILE A 17 -0.59 3.59 -8.29
N LEU A 18 -1.45 3.23 -9.27
CA LEU A 18 -1.09 2.33 -10.37
C LEU A 18 0.10 2.86 -11.18
N ASP A 19 0.04 4.12 -11.61
CA ASP A 19 1.09 4.78 -12.39
C ASP A 19 2.42 4.83 -11.62
N TRP A 20 2.36 5.14 -10.31
CA TRP A 20 3.54 5.14 -9.47
C TRP A 20 4.21 3.76 -9.38
N PHE A 21 3.48 2.68 -9.10
CA PHE A 21 4.07 1.33 -9.08
C PHE A 21 4.60 0.92 -10.46
N TYR A 22 3.92 1.32 -11.54
CA TYR A 22 4.35 1.04 -12.90
C TYR A 22 5.69 1.73 -13.25
N SER A 23 5.95 2.93 -12.70
CA SER A 23 7.24 3.63 -12.86
C SER A 23 8.45 2.86 -12.31
N PHE A 24 8.23 1.92 -11.38
CA PHE A 24 9.25 1.01 -10.86
C PHE A 24 9.26 -0.37 -11.57
N GLY A 25 8.45 -0.54 -12.61
CA GLY A 25 8.32 -1.79 -13.35
C GLY A 25 7.44 -2.84 -12.68
N PHE A 26 6.59 -2.45 -11.72
CA PHE A 26 5.70 -3.38 -11.03
C PHE A 26 4.26 -3.28 -11.53
N ALA A 27 3.70 -4.42 -11.96
CA ALA A 27 2.31 -4.52 -12.34
C ALA A 27 1.41 -4.71 -11.10
N VAL A 28 0.41 -3.84 -10.98
CA VAL A 28 -0.62 -3.89 -9.93
C VAL A 28 -1.93 -4.35 -10.56
N PHE A 29 -2.60 -5.31 -9.92
CA PHE A 29 -3.88 -5.86 -10.35
C PHE A 29 -5.08 -5.14 -9.76
N GLY A 30 -4.92 -4.51 -8.59
CA GLY A 30 -6.00 -3.82 -7.91
C GLY A 30 -5.50 -2.87 -6.84
N VAL A 31 -6.23 -1.78 -6.65
CA VAL A 31 -6.01 -0.81 -5.57
C VAL A 31 -7.34 -0.58 -4.86
N LYS A 32 -7.35 -0.73 -3.54
CA LYS A 32 -8.52 -0.51 -2.69
C LYS A 32 -8.16 0.43 -1.56
N MET A 33 -8.98 1.44 -1.32
CA MET A 33 -8.79 2.28 -0.14
C MET A 33 -9.25 1.52 1.11
N LEU A 34 -8.34 1.35 2.08
CA LEU A 34 -8.58 0.63 3.33
C LEU A 34 -8.99 1.59 4.45
N HIS A 35 -8.33 2.75 4.52
CA HIS A 35 -8.57 3.74 5.57
C HIS A 35 -8.41 5.16 5.03
N ARG A 36 -9.35 6.03 5.39
CA ARG A 36 -9.25 7.49 5.22
C ARG A 36 -8.99 8.10 6.60
N PRO A 37 -8.01 9.00 6.73
CA PRO A 37 -7.76 9.67 7.98
C PRO A 37 -8.93 10.55 8.36
N GLU A 38 -9.30 10.51 9.64
CA GLU A 38 -10.29 11.44 10.16
C GLU A 38 -9.74 12.88 10.11
N PRO A 39 -10.56 13.88 9.73
CA PRO A 39 -10.12 15.27 9.54
C PRO A 39 -9.40 15.88 10.76
N LYS A 40 -9.63 15.36 11.96
CA LYS A 40 -9.08 15.86 13.23
C LYS A 40 -7.87 15.08 13.74
N SER A 41 -7.51 13.97 13.10
CA SER A 41 -6.54 12.99 13.64
C SER A 41 -5.14 13.10 13.02
N GLY A 42 -4.96 13.86 11.93
CA GLY A 42 -3.67 13.89 11.22
C GLY A 42 -3.23 12.50 10.74
N GLY A 43 -4.19 11.59 10.56
CA GLY A 43 -3.94 10.20 10.20
C GLY A 43 -3.37 10.06 8.78
N LYS A 44 -3.09 8.83 8.40
CA LYS A 44 -2.60 8.49 7.07
C LYS A 44 -3.71 7.88 6.22
N TYR A 45 -3.62 8.06 4.90
CA TYR A 45 -4.40 7.29 3.94
C TYR A 45 -3.76 5.92 3.78
N CYS A 46 -4.54 4.85 3.93
CA CYS A 46 -4.07 3.49 3.73
C CYS A 46 -4.77 2.87 2.54
N TYR A 47 -3.99 2.30 1.63
CA TYR A 47 -4.46 1.63 0.42
C TYR A 47 -3.95 0.19 0.41
N GLY A 48 -4.83 -0.75 0.10
CA GLY A 48 -4.50 -2.13 -0.22
C GLY A 48 -4.15 -2.21 -1.70
N VAL A 49 -3.03 -2.83 -2.02
CA VAL A 49 -2.52 -2.96 -3.38
C VAL A 49 -2.30 -4.44 -3.65
N SER A 50 -3.01 -4.99 -4.62
CA SER A 50 -2.93 -6.40 -5.00
C SER A 50 -2.00 -6.55 -6.21
N MET A 51 -1.03 -7.44 -6.12
CA MET A 51 0.00 -7.66 -7.14
C MET A 51 0.42 -9.13 -7.24
N GLY A 52 1.25 -9.44 -8.24
CA GLY A 52 1.72 -10.81 -8.48
C GLY A 52 2.59 -11.38 -7.35
N ASP A 53 2.53 -12.69 -7.14
CA ASP A 53 3.19 -13.36 -6.00
C ASP A 53 4.71 -13.25 -5.99
N ALA A 54 5.33 -13.12 -7.17
CA ALA A 54 6.78 -13.06 -7.29
C ALA A 54 7.39 -11.72 -6.82
N ALA A 55 6.58 -10.72 -6.47
CA ALA A 55 7.03 -9.34 -6.34
C ALA A 55 7.03 -8.78 -4.91
N GLY A 56 6.39 -9.42 -3.93
CA GLY A 56 6.10 -8.77 -2.63
C GLY A 56 7.29 -8.14 -1.90
N ASP A 57 8.33 -8.92 -1.56
CA ASP A 57 9.49 -8.38 -0.82
C ASP A 57 10.34 -7.45 -1.67
N HIS A 58 10.47 -7.75 -2.96
CA HIS A 58 11.25 -6.92 -3.89
C HIS A 58 10.58 -5.56 -4.08
N VAL A 59 9.26 -5.53 -4.27
CA VAL A 59 8.47 -4.31 -4.38
C VAL A 59 8.64 -3.47 -3.13
N VAL A 60 8.41 -4.05 -1.94
CA VAL A 60 8.57 -3.32 -0.67
C VAL A 60 9.96 -2.68 -0.60
N ARG A 61 11.04 -3.43 -0.88
CA ARG A 61 12.41 -2.87 -0.85
C ARG A 61 12.64 -1.77 -1.89
N ALA A 62 12.00 -1.85 -3.05
CA ALA A 62 12.18 -0.90 -4.13
C ALA A 62 11.40 0.40 -3.92
N VAL A 63 10.19 0.32 -3.35
CA VAL A 63 9.27 1.45 -3.28
C VAL A 63 9.08 2.05 -1.88
N ASP A 64 9.45 1.33 -0.81
CA ASP A 64 9.35 1.87 0.55
C ASP A 64 10.29 3.08 0.71
N GLY A 65 9.78 4.16 1.31
CA GLY A 65 10.48 5.45 1.43
C GLY A 65 10.53 6.29 0.15
N GLN A 66 10.15 5.74 -1.01
CA GLN A 66 10.07 6.51 -2.26
C GLN A 66 8.94 7.53 -2.20
N ARG A 67 9.06 8.61 -2.97
CA ARG A 67 8.09 9.70 -2.95
C ARG A 67 6.88 9.37 -3.82
N ILE A 68 5.69 9.57 -3.29
CA ILE A 68 4.41 9.56 -4.01
C ILE A 68 3.56 10.73 -3.53
N GLY A 69 2.96 11.49 -4.45
CA GLY A 69 2.20 12.70 -4.10
C GLY A 69 3.02 13.72 -3.27
N GLY A 70 4.35 13.73 -3.44
CA GLY A 70 5.25 14.63 -2.73
C GLY A 70 5.72 14.15 -1.35
N PHE A 71 5.21 13.04 -0.81
CA PHE A 71 5.58 12.52 0.52
C PHE A 71 6.24 11.14 0.43
N PRO A 72 7.11 10.75 1.39
CA PRO A 72 7.60 9.38 1.48
C PRO A 72 6.43 8.41 1.70
N ALA A 73 6.30 7.43 0.80
CA ALA A 73 5.42 6.30 0.96
C ALA A 73 5.95 5.37 2.06
N ILE A 74 5.05 4.73 2.80
CA ILE A 74 5.40 3.57 3.62
C ILE A 74 4.68 2.36 3.04
N VAL A 75 5.43 1.35 2.63
CA VAL A 75 4.89 0.16 1.97
C VAL A 75 5.20 -1.06 2.80
N ARG A 76 4.18 -1.84 3.14
CA ARG A 76 4.33 -3.06 3.95
C ARG A 76 3.56 -4.20 3.32
N ARG A 77 4.04 -5.44 3.47
CA ARG A 77 3.21 -6.60 3.14
C ARG A 77 2.04 -6.67 4.12
N VAL A 78 0.85 -6.96 3.59
CA VAL A 78 -0.20 -7.52 4.43
C VAL A 78 0.34 -8.89 4.84
N GLY A 79 0.75 -9.03 6.10
CA GLY A 79 1.11 -10.34 6.62
C GLY A 79 -0.06 -11.31 6.44
N PRO A 80 0.14 -12.63 6.52
CA PRO A 80 -1.00 -13.52 6.71
C PRO A 80 -1.84 -12.94 7.86
N PRO A 81 -3.18 -12.97 7.77
CA PRO A 81 -4.01 -12.54 8.90
C PRO A 81 -3.42 -13.23 10.12
N GLN A 82 -2.94 -12.46 11.10
CA GLN A 82 -2.58 -13.08 12.38
C GLN A 82 -3.83 -13.86 12.77
N PRO A 83 -3.74 -15.18 13.00
CA PRO A 83 -4.87 -15.89 13.55
C PRO A 83 -5.25 -15.10 14.80
N SER A 84 -6.45 -14.52 14.78
CA SER A 84 -7.03 -13.89 15.94
C SER A 84 -7.11 -14.99 17.00
N TYR A 85 -6.13 -15.08 17.89
CA TYR A 85 -6.17 -15.93 19.09
C TYR A 85 -7.14 -15.35 20.13
N TRP A 86 -8.10 -14.53 19.71
CA TRP A 86 -9.24 -14.11 20.51
C TRP A 86 -10.45 -14.85 19.94
N SER A 87 -11.02 -15.71 20.81
CA SER A 87 -12.12 -16.66 20.59
C SER A 87 -11.72 -18.06 20.11
N ALA A 88 -10.99 -18.79 20.95
CA ALA A 88 -11.31 -20.20 21.23
C ALA A 88 -11.89 -20.28 22.65
#